data_AF-A0A2D5EXX1-F1
#
_entry.id   AF-A0A2D5EXX1-F1
#
_cell.length_a   1.000
_cell.length_b   1.000
_cell.length_c   1.000
_cell.angle_alpha   90.00
_cell.angle_beta   90.00
_cell.angle_gamma   90.00
#
_symmetry.space_group_name_H-M   'P 1'
#
loop_
_entity.id
_entity.type
_entity.pdbx_description
1 polymer ?
#
loop_
_entity_poly.entity_id
_entity_poly.type
_entity_poly.pdbx_seq_one_letter_code
_entity_poly.pdbx_strand_id
1 'polypeptide(L)'
;MLRGRGVDPKAALAHGPAVRTVFLLAALFAAPLAPPPGAAAQDASLAARARAVGADPMELARIARDADEAVLAALADAAETARAERWAAARVAPWIDAPERALAPLAAIAGGDDPLLAPVAAEAGWAIASRLEPGDLAAREVPLAPLREARGAWAAVAADESARADLRRLAAFTADALGQLAPEPAAEPAE
;
A
#
# COMPACT_ATOMS: atom_id res chain seq x y z
N MET A 1 -29.71 2.70 -66.85
CA MET A 1 -30.49 2.08 -67.95
C MET A 1 -29.52 1.52 -68.98
N LEU A 2 -29.37 0.19 -69.07
CA LEU A 2 -29.21 -0.59 -70.31
C LEU A 2 -29.02 -2.06 -69.93
N ARG A 3 -30.02 -2.86 -70.34
CA ARG A 3 -30.13 -4.31 -70.22
C ARG A 3 -29.45 -4.97 -71.42
N GLY A 4 -29.06 -6.23 -71.25
CA GLY A 4 -29.03 -7.23 -72.33
C GLY A 4 -27.67 -7.91 -72.45
N ARG A 5 -27.49 -9.13 -71.91
CA ARG A 5 -27.87 -10.45 -72.44
C ARG A 5 -26.74 -11.08 -73.25
N GLY A 6 -26.28 -12.22 -72.77
CA GLY A 6 -25.36 -13.12 -73.44
C GLY A 6 -24.97 -14.26 -72.51
N VAL A 7 -25.95 -15.00 -71.99
CA VAL A 7 -25.71 -16.30 -71.35
C VAL A 7 -25.89 -17.34 -72.44
N ASP A 8 -24.80 -17.91 -72.93
CA ASP A 8 -24.78 -19.17 -73.67
C ASP A 8 -24.47 -20.31 -72.69
N PRO A 9 -25.40 -21.22 -72.40
CA PRO A 9 -25.18 -22.31 -71.47
C PRO A 9 -24.97 -23.63 -72.22
N LYS A 10 -23.83 -23.84 -72.90
CA LYS A 10 -23.52 -25.19 -73.43
C LYS A 10 -22.07 -25.40 -73.92
N ALA A 11 -21.12 -25.48 -72.98
CA ALA A 11 -19.85 -26.21 -73.06
C ALA A 11 -18.96 -25.69 -71.92
N ALA A 12 -18.31 -26.45 -71.06
CA ALA A 12 -18.09 -27.87 -70.99
C ALA A 12 -18.04 -28.23 -69.49
N LEU A 13 -18.83 -29.23 -69.10
CA LEU A 13 -18.63 -29.96 -67.85
C LEU A 13 -17.34 -30.78 -68.00
N ALA A 14 -16.23 -30.23 -67.53
CA ALA A 14 -15.05 -31.02 -67.24
C ALA A 14 -15.24 -31.69 -65.87
N HIS A 15 -15.58 -32.97 -65.93
CA HIS A 15 -15.46 -33.90 -64.81
C HIS A 15 -13.98 -34.10 -64.45
N GLY A 16 -13.62 -33.99 -63.17
CA GLY A 16 -12.36 -34.53 -62.65
C GLY A 16 -12.03 -34.01 -61.25
N PRO A 17 -11.60 -34.86 -60.31
CA PRO A 17 -12.14 -34.82 -58.95
C PRO A 17 -11.20 -34.22 -57.89
N ALA A 18 -11.84 -33.59 -56.91
CA ALA A 18 -11.55 -33.67 -55.48
C ALA A 18 -10.08 -33.84 -55.06
N VAL A 19 -9.34 -32.73 -55.00
CA VAL A 19 -8.22 -32.63 -54.08
C VAL A 19 -8.77 -32.11 -52.75
N ARG A 20 -9.13 -33.05 -51.88
CA ARG A 20 -9.32 -32.80 -50.44
C ARG A 20 -7.94 -32.48 -49.85
N THR A 21 -7.53 -31.22 -49.90
CA THR A 21 -6.40 -30.76 -49.09
C THR A 21 -6.91 -30.51 -47.67
N VAL A 22 -6.53 -31.41 -46.79
CA VAL A 22 -6.74 -31.36 -45.34
C VAL A 22 -6.11 -30.07 -44.80
N PHE A 23 -6.94 -29.16 -44.29
CA PHE A 23 -6.48 -28.07 -43.42
C PHE A 23 -6.12 -28.70 -42.06
N LEU A 24 -4.84 -28.96 -41.85
CA LEU A 24 -4.32 -29.37 -40.56
C LEU A 24 -4.15 -28.10 -39.70
N LEU A 25 -5.18 -27.83 -38.90
CA LEU A 25 -5.17 -26.83 -37.84
C LEU A 25 -4.02 -27.14 -36.88
N ALA A 26 -2.95 -26.36 -36.95
CA ALA A 26 -1.95 -26.30 -35.88
C ALA A 26 -2.59 -25.60 -34.68
N ALA A 27 -3.26 -26.37 -33.83
CA ALA A 27 -3.59 -25.94 -32.48
C ALA A 27 -2.28 -25.85 -31.70
N LEU A 28 -1.67 -24.67 -31.71
CA LEU A 28 -0.55 -24.33 -30.84
C LEU A 28 -1.07 -24.41 -29.40
N PHE A 29 -0.72 -25.49 -28.71
CA PHE A 29 -0.96 -25.64 -27.28
C PHE A 29 -0.13 -24.55 -26.57
N ALA A 30 -0.74 -23.39 -26.31
CA ALA A 30 -0.23 -22.46 -25.32
C ALA A 30 -0.45 -23.09 -23.95
N ALA A 31 0.49 -23.93 -23.53
CA ALA A 31 0.56 -24.35 -22.13
C ALA A 31 0.72 -23.05 -21.30
N PRO A 32 -0.16 -22.78 -20.32
CA PRO A 32 0.07 -21.67 -19.42
C PRO A 32 1.38 -21.96 -18.69
N LEU A 33 2.40 -21.17 -18.99
CA LEU A 33 3.65 -21.17 -18.26
C LEU A 33 3.28 -20.86 -16.81
N ALA A 34 3.30 -21.87 -15.94
CA ALA A 34 3.07 -21.66 -14.53
C ALA A 34 4.11 -20.64 -14.06
N PRO A 35 3.69 -19.50 -13.48
CA PRO A 35 4.63 -18.49 -13.02
C PRO A 35 5.58 -19.13 -12.00
N PRO A 36 6.86 -18.72 -11.97
CA PRO A 36 7.80 -19.26 -10.99
C PRO A 36 7.23 -19.09 -9.57
N PRO A 37 7.44 -20.05 -8.67
CA PRO A 37 7.00 -19.93 -7.28
C PRO A 37 7.65 -18.67 -6.68
N GLY A 38 6.84 -17.62 -6.50
CA GLY A 38 7.29 -16.29 -6.05
C GLY A 38 6.78 -15.11 -6.88
N ALA A 39 6.51 -15.28 -8.19
CA ALA A 39 6.00 -14.18 -9.02
C ALA A 39 4.56 -13.78 -8.63
N ALA A 40 3.68 -14.76 -8.37
CA ALA A 40 2.33 -14.49 -7.88
C ALA A 40 2.29 -13.83 -6.49
N ALA A 41 3.36 -13.96 -5.69
CA ALA A 41 3.46 -13.32 -4.37
C ALA A 41 3.95 -11.87 -4.45
N GLN A 42 4.69 -11.52 -5.51
CA GLN A 42 5.15 -10.15 -5.78
C GLN A 42 4.05 -9.29 -6.43
N ASP A 43 3.19 -9.91 -7.25
CA ASP A 43 2.01 -9.25 -7.83
C ASP A 43 0.82 -9.16 -6.86
N ALA A 44 0.93 -9.79 -5.68
CA ALA A 44 -0.11 -9.74 -4.67
C ALA A 44 -0.14 -8.36 -3.99
N SER A 45 -1.35 -7.82 -3.80
CA SER A 45 -1.54 -6.53 -3.13
C SER A 45 -0.94 -6.53 -1.72
N LEU A 46 -0.56 -5.35 -1.21
CA LEU A 46 0.01 -5.21 0.13
C LEU A 46 -0.93 -5.81 1.19
N ALA A 47 -2.24 -5.61 1.02
CA ALA A 47 -3.24 -6.20 1.90
C ALA A 47 -3.36 -7.73 1.80
N ALA A 48 -3.12 -8.33 0.65
CA ALA A 48 -3.07 -9.78 0.52
C ALA A 48 -1.83 -10.34 1.23
N ARG A 49 -0.66 -9.73 0.99
CA ARG A 49 0.62 -10.11 1.61
C ARG A 49 0.56 -10.00 3.14
N ALA A 50 0.14 -8.86 3.67
CA ALA A 50 0.07 -8.61 5.12
C ALA A 50 -0.93 -9.52 5.85
N ARG A 51 -2.00 -9.98 5.17
CA ARG A 51 -2.93 -10.97 5.73
C ARG A 51 -2.34 -12.37 5.76
N ALA A 52 -1.67 -12.78 4.68
CA ALA A 52 -1.08 -14.11 4.58
C ALA A 52 -0.04 -14.37 5.68
N VAL A 53 0.75 -13.35 6.04
CA VAL A 53 1.81 -13.46 7.06
C VAL A 53 1.30 -13.24 8.49
N GLY A 54 0.04 -12.81 8.67
CA GLY A 54 -0.53 -12.55 9.98
C GLY A 54 0.27 -11.50 10.76
N ALA A 55 0.61 -11.80 12.02
CA ALA A 55 1.34 -10.91 12.93
C ALA A 55 2.83 -11.25 13.10
N ASP A 56 3.41 -12.05 12.19
CA ASP A 56 4.83 -12.38 12.24
C ASP A 56 5.70 -11.12 11.95
N PRO A 57 6.50 -10.64 12.92
CA PRO A 57 7.32 -9.45 12.76
C PRO A 57 8.36 -9.57 11.64
N MET A 58 8.96 -10.76 11.47
CA MET A 58 10.04 -10.96 10.51
C MET A 58 9.51 -10.96 9.08
N GLU A 59 8.30 -11.50 8.89
CA GLU A 59 7.61 -11.47 7.61
C GLU A 59 7.12 -10.07 7.25
N LEU A 60 6.58 -9.31 8.22
CA LEU A 60 6.18 -7.91 8.02
C LEU A 60 7.39 -7.03 7.65
N ALA A 61 8.53 -7.23 8.32
CA ALA A 61 9.78 -6.54 7.98
C ALA A 61 10.34 -6.95 6.60
N ARG A 62 10.04 -8.15 6.12
CA ARG A 62 10.36 -8.53 4.73
C ARG A 62 9.45 -7.80 3.74
N ILE A 63 8.16 -7.67 4.04
CA ILE A 63 7.23 -6.92 3.20
C ILE A 63 7.66 -5.45 3.11
N ALA A 64 8.03 -4.84 4.23
CA ALA A 64 8.41 -3.44 4.31
C ALA A 64 9.60 -3.08 3.41
N ARG A 65 10.64 -3.93 3.38
CA ARG A 65 11.84 -3.75 2.55
C ARG A 65 11.55 -3.60 1.05
N ASP A 66 10.48 -4.24 0.57
CA ASP A 66 10.11 -4.21 -0.84
C ASP A 66 9.00 -3.18 -1.14
N ALA A 67 8.45 -2.52 -0.12
CA ALA A 67 7.19 -1.78 -0.24
C ALA A 67 7.17 -0.43 0.52
N ASP A 68 8.32 0.11 0.93
CA ASP A 68 8.40 1.33 1.75
C ASP A 68 7.56 2.50 1.18
N GLU A 69 7.87 2.96 -0.03
CA GLU A 69 7.14 4.08 -0.64
C GLU A 69 5.66 3.75 -0.90
N ALA A 70 5.33 2.48 -1.17
CA ALA A 70 3.94 2.05 -1.33
C ALA A 70 3.17 2.08 0.00
N VAL A 71 3.83 1.77 1.12
CA VAL A 71 3.27 1.90 2.47
C VAL A 71 2.99 3.37 2.77
N LEU A 72 3.94 4.27 2.51
CA LEU A 72 3.76 5.70 2.76
C LEU A 72 2.65 6.30 1.89
N ALA A 73 2.61 5.97 0.59
CA ALA A 73 1.54 6.41 -0.31
C ALA A 73 0.16 5.92 0.15
N ALA A 74 0.06 4.64 0.53
CA ALA A 74 -1.18 4.07 1.04
C ALA A 74 -1.67 4.75 2.33
N LEU A 75 -0.77 5.19 3.21
CA LEU A 75 -1.14 5.92 4.43
C LEU A 75 -1.57 7.35 4.16
N ALA A 76 -0.95 8.03 3.19
CA ALA A 76 -1.22 9.43 2.87
C ALA A 76 -2.56 9.63 2.13
N ASP A 77 -2.85 8.79 1.13
CA ASP A 77 -3.95 9.04 0.18
C ASP A 77 -5.23 8.31 0.59
N ALA A 78 -5.86 8.80 1.66
CA ALA A 78 -7.07 8.24 2.23
C ALA A 78 -8.25 8.11 1.25
N ALA A 79 -8.35 9.00 0.26
CA ALA A 79 -9.45 9.04 -0.70
C ALA A 79 -9.30 8.01 -1.82
N GLU A 80 -8.05 7.73 -2.23
CA GLU A 80 -7.75 6.87 -3.38
C GLU A 80 -7.36 5.45 -2.95
N THR A 81 -6.90 5.28 -1.71
CA THR A 81 -6.42 4.00 -1.22
C THR A 81 -7.54 3.21 -0.54
N ALA A 82 -7.76 1.99 -1.05
CA ALA A 82 -8.70 1.06 -0.46
C ALA A 82 -8.42 0.81 1.02
N ARG A 83 -9.46 0.75 1.86
CA ARG A 83 -9.36 0.53 3.32
C ARG A 83 -8.45 -0.66 3.70
N ALA A 84 -8.52 -1.76 2.95
CA ALA A 84 -7.70 -2.93 3.18
C ALA A 84 -6.20 -2.66 3.00
N GLU A 85 -5.82 -1.86 2.00
CA GLU A 85 -4.43 -1.48 1.74
C GLU A 85 -3.92 -0.53 2.82
N ARG A 86 -4.75 0.43 3.27
CA ARG A 86 -4.40 1.30 4.40
C ARG A 86 -4.17 0.53 5.70
N TRP A 87 -5.02 -0.45 5.97
CA TRP A 87 -4.85 -1.34 7.13
C TRP A 87 -3.53 -2.10 7.05
N ALA A 88 -3.18 -2.61 5.88
CA ALA A 88 -1.92 -3.33 5.67
C ALA A 88 -0.72 -2.40 5.80
N ALA A 89 -0.79 -1.21 5.22
CA ALA A 89 0.23 -0.18 5.33
C ALA A 89 0.47 0.21 6.78
N ALA A 90 -0.57 0.42 7.58
CA ALA A 90 -0.42 0.73 9.01
C ALA A 90 0.28 -0.40 9.78
N ARG A 91 0.03 -1.67 9.43
CA ARG A 91 0.72 -2.82 10.08
C ARG A 91 2.18 -2.96 9.69
N VAL A 92 2.52 -2.58 8.46
CA VAL A 92 3.87 -2.71 7.90
C VAL A 92 4.73 -1.48 8.24
N ALA A 93 4.12 -0.31 8.42
CA ALA A 93 4.79 0.96 8.70
C ALA A 93 5.87 0.93 9.78
N PRO A 94 5.73 0.19 10.90
CA PRO A 94 6.80 0.14 11.91
C PRO A 94 8.12 -0.49 11.45
N TRP A 95 8.14 -1.08 10.26
CA TRP A 95 9.28 -1.86 9.74
C TRP A 95 9.88 -1.28 8.45
N ILE A 96 9.37 -0.14 7.97
CA ILE A 96 9.96 0.55 6.81
C ILE A 96 11.28 1.23 7.20
N ASP A 97 12.07 1.68 6.22
CA ASP A 97 13.42 2.19 6.50
C ASP A 97 13.40 3.54 7.23
N ALA A 98 12.41 4.39 6.94
CA ALA A 98 12.19 5.69 7.56
C ALA A 98 10.81 5.76 8.27
N PRO A 99 10.60 5.01 9.35
CA PRO A 99 9.29 4.85 9.98
C PRO A 99 8.73 6.16 10.54
N GLU A 100 9.58 7.12 10.89
CA GLU A 100 9.18 8.47 11.30
C GLU A 100 8.27 9.17 10.28
N ARG A 101 8.42 8.88 8.97
CA ARG A 101 7.60 9.47 7.90
C ARG A 101 6.13 9.04 7.99
N ALA A 102 5.85 7.89 8.61
CA ALA A 102 4.50 7.37 8.75
C ALA A 102 3.74 8.00 9.94
N LEU A 103 4.42 8.68 10.87
CA LEU A 103 3.82 9.12 12.13
C LEU A 103 2.64 10.08 11.95
N ALA A 104 2.77 11.08 11.07
CA ALA A 104 1.70 12.06 10.83
C ALA A 104 0.49 11.42 10.10
N PRO A 105 0.67 10.66 8.99
CA PRO A 105 -0.43 9.91 8.38
C PRO A 105 -1.13 8.95 9.34
N LEU A 106 -0.37 8.25 10.20
CA LEU A 106 -0.93 7.34 11.20
C LEU A 106 -1.76 8.07 12.25
N ALA A 107 -1.36 9.27 12.69
CA ALA A 107 -2.15 10.09 13.60
C ALA A 107 -3.50 10.48 12.97
N ALA A 108 -3.50 10.88 11.71
CA ALA A 108 -4.73 11.22 10.98
C ALA A 108 -5.69 10.03 10.89
N ILE A 109 -5.16 8.83 10.66
CA ILE A 109 -5.95 7.59 10.62
C ILE A 109 -6.46 7.20 12.02
N ALA A 110 -5.62 7.32 13.05
CA ALA A 110 -5.95 6.99 14.44
C ALA A 110 -7.03 7.91 15.03
N GLY A 111 -7.11 9.16 14.56
CA GLY A 111 -8.17 10.11 14.91
C GLY A 111 -9.51 9.88 14.19
N GLY A 112 -9.61 8.88 13.31
CA GLY A 112 -10.85 8.56 12.60
C GLY A 112 -11.78 7.60 13.37
N ASP A 113 -13.03 7.50 12.91
CA ASP A 113 -14.06 6.63 13.51
C ASP A 113 -14.01 5.17 13.05
N ASP A 114 -13.06 4.80 12.20
CA ASP A 114 -13.01 3.44 11.64
C ASP A 114 -12.60 2.42 12.73
N PRO A 115 -13.49 1.49 13.13
CA PRO A 115 -13.26 0.62 14.27
C PRO A 115 -12.15 -0.43 14.03
N LEU A 116 -11.73 -0.64 12.78
CA LEU A 116 -10.63 -1.56 12.46
C LEU A 116 -9.34 -0.83 12.11
N LEU A 117 -9.44 0.34 11.49
CA LEU A 117 -8.26 1.06 10.99
C LEU A 117 -7.63 1.94 12.08
N ALA A 118 -8.44 2.65 12.87
CA ALA A 118 -7.95 3.56 13.89
C ALA A 118 -7.11 2.86 14.98
N PRO A 119 -7.51 1.68 15.53
CA PRO A 119 -6.69 0.97 16.50
C PRO A 119 -5.34 0.53 15.96
N VAL A 120 -5.31 0.00 14.73
CA VAL A 120 -4.07 -0.46 14.10
C VAL A 120 -3.12 0.70 13.84
N ALA A 121 -3.65 1.86 13.44
CA ALA A 121 -2.83 3.05 13.26
C ALA A 121 -2.28 3.59 14.59
N ALA A 122 -3.08 3.59 15.66
CA ALA A 122 -2.64 3.97 17.00
C ALA A 122 -1.52 3.06 17.53
N GLU A 123 -1.70 1.74 17.39
CA GLU A 123 -0.69 0.74 17.76
C GLU A 123 0.60 0.91 16.96
N ALA A 124 0.50 1.11 15.65
CA ALA A 124 1.65 1.34 14.78
C ALA A 124 2.38 2.64 15.13
N GLY A 125 1.66 3.73 15.38
CA GLY A 125 2.22 5.00 15.81
C GLY A 125 3.02 4.87 17.10
N TRP A 126 2.45 4.18 18.10
CA TRP A 126 3.16 3.89 19.34
C TRP A 126 4.39 2.99 19.12
N ALA A 127 4.26 1.94 18.30
CA ALA A 127 5.38 1.03 17.99
C ALA A 127 6.55 1.75 17.31
N ILE A 128 6.27 2.74 16.46
CA ILE A 128 7.29 3.60 15.84
C ILE A 128 7.89 4.51 16.89
N ALA A 129 7.07 5.33 17.56
CA ALA A 129 7.57 6.36 18.47
C ALA A 129 8.37 5.78 19.65
N SER A 130 7.98 4.61 20.17
CA SER A 130 8.69 3.94 21.27
C SER A 130 10.03 3.30 20.88
N ARG A 131 10.37 3.26 19.59
CA ARG A 131 11.63 2.69 19.07
C ARG A 131 12.52 3.71 18.38
N LEU A 132 12.05 4.94 18.21
CA LEU A 132 12.86 6.00 17.63
C LEU A 132 13.91 6.44 18.64
N GLU A 133 15.17 6.37 18.23
CA GLU A 133 16.31 6.80 19.04
C GLU A 133 16.94 8.07 18.44
N PRO A 134 17.39 9.05 19.27
CA PRO A 134 18.02 10.27 18.77
C PRO A 134 19.22 10.03 17.86
N GLY A 135 20.00 8.98 18.15
CA GLY A 135 21.18 8.62 17.35
C GLY A 135 20.81 8.18 15.93
N ASP A 136 19.73 7.41 15.77
CA ASP A 136 19.28 6.92 14.46
C ASP A 136 18.70 8.06 13.62
N LEU A 137 17.94 8.97 14.26
CA LEU A 137 17.41 10.16 13.61
C LEU A 137 18.54 11.09 13.13
N ALA A 138 19.57 11.27 13.94
CA ALA A 138 20.74 12.06 13.56
C ALA A 138 21.53 11.42 12.41
N ALA A 139 21.73 10.09 12.45
CA ALA A 139 22.40 9.35 11.38
C ALA A 139 21.65 9.42 10.04
N ARG A 140 20.31 9.49 10.09
CA ARG A 140 19.43 9.68 8.92
C ARG A 140 19.21 11.15 8.53
N GLU A 141 19.85 12.09 9.24
CA GLU A 141 19.68 13.55 9.05
C GLU A 141 18.21 14.00 9.07
N VAL A 142 17.39 13.36 9.92
CA VAL A 142 15.95 13.63 9.98
C VAL A 142 15.69 15.03 10.56
N PRO A 143 14.95 15.91 9.86
CA PRO A 143 14.58 17.20 10.40
C PRO A 143 13.61 17.04 11.58
N LEU A 144 13.84 17.81 12.66
CA LEU A 144 12.99 17.76 13.86
C LEU A 144 11.60 18.42 13.67
N ALA A 145 11.44 19.29 12.66
CA ALA A 145 10.19 20.00 12.45
C ALA A 145 9.02 19.05 12.10
N PRO A 146 9.16 18.10 11.14
CA PRO A 146 8.13 17.08 10.90
C PRO A 146 7.81 16.20 12.12
N LEU A 147 8.79 15.93 12.99
CA LEU A 147 8.54 15.19 14.24
C LEU A 147 7.70 16.00 15.24
N ARG A 148 7.92 17.32 15.32
CA ARG A 148 7.09 18.23 16.13
C ARG A 148 5.67 18.33 15.57
N GLU A 149 5.51 18.40 14.25
CA GLU A 149 4.19 18.36 13.61
C GLU A 149 3.45 17.05 13.91
N ALA A 150 4.14 15.91 13.77
CA ALA A 150 3.58 14.61 14.11
C ALA A 150 3.19 14.54 15.60
N ARG A 151 4.03 15.04 16.51
CA ARG A 151 3.71 15.17 17.94
C ARG A 151 2.42 15.96 18.14
N GLY A 152 2.26 17.10 17.47
CA GLY A 152 1.05 17.93 17.53
C GLY A 152 -0.20 17.17 17.07
N ALA A 153 -0.08 16.41 15.99
CA ALA A 153 -1.18 15.57 15.49
C ALA A 153 -1.59 14.48 16.50
N TRP A 154 -0.63 13.78 17.11
CA TRP A 154 -0.92 12.78 18.15
C TRP A 154 -1.49 13.43 19.43
N ALA A 155 -1.01 14.61 19.81
CA ALA A 155 -1.56 15.35 20.94
C ALA A 155 -3.03 15.78 20.68
N ALA A 156 -3.37 16.14 19.44
CA ALA A 156 -4.75 16.44 19.06
C ALA A 156 -5.66 15.21 19.21
N VAL A 157 -5.22 14.02 18.75
CA VAL A 157 -5.96 12.76 18.93
C VAL A 157 -6.14 12.42 20.42
N ALA A 158 -5.13 12.67 21.24
CA ALA A 158 -5.22 12.45 22.69
C ALA A 158 -6.25 13.38 23.37
N ALA A 159 -6.32 14.63 22.91
CA ALA A 159 -7.20 15.66 23.42
C ALA A 159 -8.66 15.52 22.93
N ASP A 160 -8.89 14.81 21.83
CA ASP A 160 -10.23 14.61 21.28
C ASP A 160 -11.10 13.75 22.21
N GLU A 161 -12.06 14.38 22.89
CA GLU A 161 -12.95 13.70 23.82
C GLU A 161 -13.95 12.74 23.15
N SER A 162 -14.20 12.91 21.85
CA SER A 162 -15.09 12.05 21.07
C SER A 162 -14.42 10.73 20.66
N ALA A 163 -13.09 10.72 20.59
CA ALA A 163 -12.31 9.53 20.27
C ALA A 163 -12.36 8.48 21.41
N ARG A 164 -12.19 7.21 21.04
CA ARG A 164 -12.19 6.10 22.00
C ARG A 164 -11.06 6.26 23.03
N ALA A 165 -11.37 5.98 24.29
CA ALA A 165 -10.46 6.23 25.41
C ALA A 165 -9.12 5.46 25.34
N ASP A 166 -9.12 4.26 24.75
CA ASP A 166 -7.91 3.47 24.49
C ASP A 166 -7.01 4.13 23.44
N LEU A 167 -7.60 4.63 22.36
CA LEU A 167 -6.88 5.33 21.28
C LEU A 167 -6.30 6.66 21.76
N ARG A 168 -7.07 7.43 22.54
CA ARG A 168 -6.60 8.67 23.16
C ARG A 168 -5.39 8.43 24.06
N ARG A 169 -5.40 7.33 24.82
CA ARG A 169 -4.28 6.96 25.69
C ARG A 169 -3.03 6.59 24.91
N LEU A 170 -3.17 5.77 23.87
CA LEU A 170 -2.05 5.45 22.97
C LEU A 170 -1.49 6.72 22.31
N ALA A 171 -2.38 7.59 21.84
CA ALA A 171 -1.99 8.87 21.24
C ALA A 171 -1.21 9.76 22.22
N ALA A 172 -1.61 9.80 23.50
CA ALA A 172 -0.89 10.52 24.53
C ALA A 172 0.53 9.96 24.75
N PHE A 173 0.68 8.64 24.81
CA PHE A 173 1.99 8.01 24.93
C PHE A 173 2.88 8.28 23.70
N THR A 174 2.31 8.19 22.50
CA THR A 174 3.02 8.51 21.25
C THR A 174 3.48 9.96 21.23
N ALA A 175 2.61 10.91 21.59
CA ALA A 175 2.96 12.33 21.66
C ALA A 175 4.05 12.62 22.72
N ASP A 176 4.00 11.95 23.87
CA ASP A 176 5.03 12.08 24.91
C ASP A 176 6.39 11.57 24.43
N ALA A 177 6.44 10.38 23.84
CA ALA A 177 7.68 9.81 23.28
C ALA A 177 8.30 10.73 22.21
N LEU A 178 7.48 11.27 21.30
CA LEU A 178 7.97 12.24 20.31
C LEU A 178 8.45 13.56 20.94
N GLY A 179 7.82 13.99 22.05
CA GLY A 179 8.23 15.17 22.80
C GLY A 179 9.61 15.04 23.45
N GLN A 180 10.01 13.82 23.82
CA GLN A 180 11.35 13.54 24.34
C GLN A 180 12.43 13.62 23.24
N LEU A 181 12.06 13.35 21.99
CA LEU A 181 12.97 13.37 20.83
C LEU A 181 13.10 14.77 20.21
N ALA A 182 12.00 15.51 20.16
CA ALA A 182 11.91 16.83 19.55
C ALA A 182 11.28 17.85 20.52
N PRO A 183 12.04 18.31 21.52
CA PRO A 183 11.56 19.34 22.44
C PRO A 183 11.23 20.63 21.67
N GLU A 184 10.25 21.39 22.17
CA GLU A 184 9.99 22.73 21.65
C GLU A 184 11.25 23.59 21.81
N PRO A 185 11.58 24.45 20.83
CA PRO A 185 12.65 25.41 21.04
C PRO A 185 12.33 26.24 22.28
N ALA A 186 13.32 26.40 23.16
CA ALA A 186 13.15 27.27 24.32
C ALA A 186 12.68 28.64 23.83
N ALA A 187 11.61 29.18 24.44
CA ALA A 187 11.16 30.52 24.14
C ALA A 187 12.35 31.47 24.40
N GLU A 188 12.85 32.10 23.34
CA GLU A 188 13.91 33.09 23.51
C GLU A 188 13.39 34.18 24.44
N PRO A 189 14.13 34.54 25.50
CA PRO A 189 13.73 35.62 26.37
C PRO A 189 13.62 36.88 25.51
N ALA A 190 12.45 37.53 25.56
CA ALA A 190 12.26 38.81 24.88
C ALA A 190 13.26 39.82 25.46
N GLU A 191 14.16 40.33 24.61
CA GLU A 191 15.08 41.44 24.93
C GLU A 191 14.33 42.77 25.10
#